data_AF-A0AA39I682-F1
#
_entry.id   AF-A0AA39I682-F1
#
_cell.length_a   1.000
_cell.length_b   1.000
_cell.length_c   1.000
_cell.angle_alpha   90.00
_cell.angle_beta   90.00
_cell.angle_gamma   90.00
#
_symmetry.space_group_name_H-M   'P 1'
#
loop_
_entity.id
_entity.type
_entity.pdbx_description
1 polymer ?
#
loop_
_entity_poly.entity_id
_entity_poly.type
_entity_poly.pdbx_seq_one_letter_code
_entity_poly.pdbx_strand_id
1 'polypeptide(L)'
;MPFQLRSLFVIILCECGPGNPADLYEKFKRELSEDWIFRTNDEDLGIQIAYADLERRLNLLGKSLAQFGMSAPEQTFEQLTDTNDVIDRAEEERKGEEMYGMLNADQKAIVDLILRQVRDENLSEKRCHFVDGPGGSGKTFVYKTLIHILKGRVLKFAAMAFTGIAAQLLPNGRTIHSHFKLSIVNDTTANVIPRTREGLLLRDASVLIIDEASMVSKNILNEMDRKLREIMQNDHPFGGKIMLFGGDFRQVLPVKRYATRSELVDFCMKSSELWPGFEQHRLSTNMRVRGDQDEFRHWLLALGNGELPEVEDEIIEIPKEFVANGNLVSEIFGDVIAEGHWEENNTHVVEGEESLHDDEESVHDDEESIHSDEESIHLFFILKIGSGKEFPQPTATQMRHLKQSEND
;
A
#
# COMPACT_ATOMS: atom_id res chain seq x y z
N MET A 1 -22.92 -4.69 12.69
CA MET A 1 -22.74 -3.22 12.77
C MET A 1 -21.63 -2.70 13.72
N PRO A 2 -20.92 -3.49 14.54
CA PRO A 2 -19.86 -2.95 15.42
C PRO A 2 -18.68 -2.24 14.73
N PHE A 3 -18.25 -2.73 13.55
CA PHE A 3 -17.21 -2.09 12.74
C PHE A 3 -17.53 -0.63 12.36
N GLN A 4 -18.77 -0.38 11.92
CA GLN A 4 -19.24 0.96 11.56
C GLN A 4 -19.38 1.84 12.80
N LEU A 5 -19.82 1.28 13.93
CA LEU A 5 -19.86 2.00 15.21
C LEU A 5 -18.47 2.47 15.66
N ARG A 6 -17.43 1.66 15.47
CA ARG A 6 -16.04 2.09 15.72
C ARG A 6 -15.60 3.23 14.80
N SER A 7 -16.01 3.19 13.54
CA SER A 7 -15.73 4.27 12.58
C SER A 7 -16.43 5.58 12.99
N LEU A 8 -17.71 5.50 13.33
CA LEU A 8 -18.49 6.62 13.86
C LEU A 8 -17.89 7.17 15.17
N PHE A 9 -17.44 6.30 16.06
CA PHE A 9 -16.82 6.71 17.32
C PHE A 9 -15.56 7.55 17.09
N VAL A 10 -14.71 7.14 16.14
CA VAL A 10 -13.52 7.91 15.74
C VAL A 10 -13.90 9.28 15.18
N ILE A 11 -14.94 9.37 14.35
CA ILE A 11 -15.47 10.64 13.83
C ILE A 11 -15.96 11.53 14.98
N ILE A 12 -16.73 10.99 15.92
CA ILE A 12 -17.21 11.74 17.09
C ILE A 12 -16.05 12.33 17.88
N LEU A 13 -14.98 11.56 18.12
CA LEU A 13 -13.79 12.08 18.79
C LEU A 13 -13.15 13.23 18.02
N CYS A 14 -12.99 13.07 16.71
CA CYS A 14 -12.24 14.01 15.88
C CYS A 14 -12.99 15.31 15.61
N GLU A 15 -14.29 15.21 15.32
CA GLU A 15 -15.08 16.31 14.74
C GLU A 15 -16.07 16.91 15.75
N CYS A 16 -16.58 16.10 16.68
CA CYS A 16 -17.63 16.56 17.59
C CYS A 16 -17.09 17.03 18.96
N GLY A 17 -15.82 16.75 19.27
CA GLY A 17 -15.17 17.19 20.51
C GLY A 17 -15.96 16.85 21.79
N PRO A 18 -16.26 15.57 22.08
CA PRO A 18 -17.11 15.19 23.21
C PRO A 18 -16.49 15.63 24.54
N GLY A 19 -17.32 16.15 25.45
CA GLY A 19 -16.85 16.69 26.73
C GLY A 19 -16.14 15.69 27.66
N ASN A 20 -16.42 14.39 27.53
CA ASN A 20 -15.64 13.33 28.15
C ASN A 20 -15.54 12.09 27.23
N PRO A 21 -14.48 12.00 26.41
CA PRO A 21 -14.24 10.87 25.51
C PRO A 21 -14.16 9.51 26.22
N ALA A 22 -13.53 9.46 27.39
CA ALA A 22 -13.31 8.21 28.14
C ALA A 22 -14.62 7.64 28.68
N ASP A 23 -15.51 8.49 29.24
CA ASP A 23 -16.83 8.07 29.70
C ASP A 23 -17.70 7.58 28.52
N LEU A 24 -17.58 8.25 27.36
CA LEU A 24 -18.32 7.86 26.17
C LEU A 24 -17.87 6.49 25.66
N TYR A 25 -16.55 6.24 25.64
CA TYR A 25 -16.00 4.92 25.33
C TYR A 25 -16.51 3.88 26.32
N GLU A 26 -16.36 4.12 27.63
CA GLU A 26 -16.76 3.18 28.68
C GLU A 26 -18.24 2.80 28.60
N LYS A 27 -19.10 3.75 28.21
CA LYS A 27 -20.53 3.52 28.03
C LYS A 27 -20.86 2.59 26.86
N PHE A 28 -20.11 2.65 25.76
CA PHE A 28 -20.41 1.96 24.51
C PHE A 28 -19.38 0.90 24.10
N LYS A 29 -18.37 0.63 24.94
CA LYS A 29 -17.27 -0.28 24.60
C LYS A 29 -17.74 -1.68 24.24
N ARG A 30 -18.85 -2.16 24.83
CA ARG A 30 -19.37 -3.49 24.55
C ARG A 30 -19.99 -3.56 23.15
N GLU A 31 -20.81 -2.57 22.79
CA GLU A 31 -21.43 -2.44 21.47
C GLU A 31 -20.38 -2.20 20.38
N LEU A 32 -19.34 -1.43 20.69
CA LEU A 32 -18.18 -1.21 19.83
C LEU A 32 -17.36 -2.50 19.62
N SER A 33 -17.54 -3.54 20.44
CA SER A 33 -16.71 -4.74 20.44
C SER A 33 -17.48 -6.02 20.12
N GLU A 34 -18.79 -5.96 19.92
CA GLU A 34 -19.66 -7.14 19.82
C GLU A 34 -19.23 -8.14 18.72
N ASP A 35 -18.70 -7.65 17.59
CA ASP A 35 -18.19 -8.50 16.50
C ASP A 35 -16.95 -9.28 16.94
N TRP A 36 -16.05 -8.64 17.69
CA TRP A 36 -14.86 -9.28 18.22
C TRP A 36 -15.17 -10.21 19.37
N ILE A 37 -16.06 -9.82 20.29
CA ILE A 37 -16.53 -10.68 21.39
C ILE A 37 -17.13 -11.98 20.82
N PHE A 38 -17.95 -11.86 19.78
CA PHE A 38 -18.52 -13.01 19.09
C PHE A 38 -17.45 -13.89 18.42
N ARG A 39 -16.47 -13.27 17.75
CA ARG A 39 -15.38 -13.99 17.04
C ARG A 39 -14.42 -14.70 17.98
N THR A 40 -13.98 -14.05 19.05
CA THR A 40 -13.03 -14.61 20.02
C THR A 40 -13.70 -15.57 20.99
N ASN A 41 -15.03 -15.47 21.16
CA ASN A 41 -15.76 -16.07 22.28
C ASN A 41 -15.14 -15.70 23.65
N ASP A 42 -14.56 -14.51 23.72
CA ASP A 42 -13.87 -13.94 24.88
C ASP A 42 -14.15 -12.43 24.92
N GLU A 43 -14.90 -11.99 25.94
CA GLU A 43 -15.37 -10.62 26.05
C GLU A 43 -14.22 -9.63 26.28
N ASP A 44 -13.27 -9.98 27.14
CA ASP A 44 -12.13 -9.12 27.46
C ASP A 44 -11.20 -8.97 26.26
N LEU A 45 -10.89 -10.07 25.58
CA LEU A 45 -10.08 -10.04 24.37
C LEU A 45 -10.79 -9.29 23.24
N GLY A 46 -12.11 -9.46 23.09
CA GLY A 46 -12.91 -8.75 22.10
C GLY A 46 -12.87 -7.23 22.31
N ILE A 47 -13.00 -6.78 23.55
CA ILE A 47 -12.89 -5.37 23.93
C ILE A 47 -11.48 -4.83 23.67
N GLN A 48 -10.43 -5.59 24.01
CA GLN A 48 -9.06 -5.17 23.74
C GLN A 48 -8.78 -5.01 22.23
N ILE A 49 -9.27 -5.94 21.40
CA ILE A 49 -9.13 -5.86 19.93
C ILE A 49 -9.86 -4.62 19.41
N ALA A 50 -11.10 -4.39 19.83
CA ALA A 50 -11.88 -3.23 19.40
C ALA A 50 -11.21 -1.91 19.80
N TYR A 51 -10.67 -1.83 21.02
CA TYR A 51 -9.96 -0.66 21.51
C TYR A 51 -8.69 -0.39 20.71
N ALA A 52 -7.93 -1.44 20.39
CA ALA A 52 -6.76 -1.32 19.53
C ALA A 52 -7.12 -0.95 18.08
N ASP A 53 -8.29 -1.34 17.58
CA ASP A 53 -8.81 -0.89 16.27
C ASP A 53 -9.11 0.62 16.27
N LEU A 54 -9.63 1.18 17.38
CA LEU A 54 -9.85 2.63 17.51
C LEU A 54 -8.52 3.40 17.44
N GLU A 55 -7.51 2.95 18.18
CA GLU A 55 -6.15 3.52 18.12
C GLU A 55 -5.59 3.45 16.70
N ARG A 56 -5.74 2.29 16.04
CA ARG A 56 -5.27 2.08 14.66
C ARG A 56 -5.93 3.08 13.70
N ARG A 57 -7.24 3.30 13.81
CA ARG A 57 -8.00 4.23 12.97
C ARG A 57 -7.62 5.69 13.22
N LEU A 58 -7.47 6.08 14.48
CA LEU A 58 -7.03 7.44 14.83
C LEU A 58 -5.63 7.74 14.28
N ASN A 59 -4.73 6.76 14.34
CA ASN A 59 -3.38 6.90 13.78
C ASN A 59 -3.39 7.13 12.25
N LEU A 60 -4.40 6.63 11.53
CA LEU A 60 -4.57 6.93 10.10
C LEU A 60 -4.90 8.41 9.86
N LEU A 61 -5.52 9.07 10.83
CA LEU A 61 -5.85 10.49 10.82
C LEU A 61 -4.75 11.35 11.48
N GLY A 62 -3.58 10.77 11.78
CA GLY A 62 -2.50 11.46 12.48
C GLY A 62 -2.78 11.76 13.96
N LYS A 63 -3.81 11.15 14.54
CA LYS A 63 -4.25 11.34 15.94
C LYS A 63 -4.03 10.08 16.77
N SER A 64 -4.19 10.15 18.09
CA SER A 64 -4.11 8.98 18.99
C SER A 64 -5.11 9.08 20.15
N LEU A 65 -5.46 7.95 20.76
CA LEU A 65 -6.37 7.93 21.92
C LEU A 65 -5.85 8.81 23.08
N ALA A 66 -4.51 8.92 23.22
CA ALA A 66 -3.86 9.76 24.23
C ALA A 66 -4.23 11.24 24.10
N GLN A 67 -4.44 11.74 22.89
CA GLN A 67 -4.86 13.13 22.65
C GLN A 67 -6.28 13.41 23.17
N PHE A 68 -7.08 12.36 23.36
CA PHE A 68 -8.43 12.42 23.90
C PHE A 68 -8.51 12.02 25.38
N GLY A 69 -7.36 11.97 26.08
CA GLY A 69 -7.29 11.64 27.50
C GLY A 69 -7.47 10.15 27.81
N MET A 70 -7.36 9.27 26.81
CA MET A 70 -7.47 7.82 26.96
C MET A 70 -6.10 7.15 26.82
N SER A 71 -5.83 6.06 27.55
CA SER A 71 -4.54 5.36 27.46
C SER A 71 -4.39 4.61 26.16
N ALA A 72 -3.20 4.63 25.55
CA ALA A 72 -2.90 3.78 24.40
C ALA A 72 -3.08 2.28 24.76
N PRO A 73 -3.52 1.44 23.82
CA PRO A 73 -3.66 0.01 24.03
C PRO A 73 -2.30 -0.65 24.31
N GLU A 74 -2.28 -1.64 25.21
CA GLU A 74 -1.04 -2.38 25.55
C GLU A 74 -0.49 -3.17 24.36
N GLN A 75 -1.36 -3.63 23.48
CA GLN A 75 -1.03 -4.38 22.27
C GLN A 75 -1.69 -3.74 21.05
N THR A 76 -1.00 -3.74 19.91
CA THR A 76 -1.56 -3.22 18.66
C THR A 76 -2.68 -4.12 18.14
N PHE A 77 -3.54 -3.57 17.28
CA PHE A 77 -4.60 -4.34 16.64
C PHE A 77 -4.05 -5.58 15.92
N GLU A 78 -2.92 -5.44 15.22
CA GLU A 78 -2.25 -6.54 14.54
C GLU A 78 -1.55 -7.50 15.51
N GLN A 79 -1.26 -7.12 16.76
CA GLN A 79 -0.78 -8.06 17.76
C GLN A 79 -1.91 -8.97 18.26
N LEU A 80 -3.11 -8.41 18.41
CA LEU A 80 -4.27 -9.11 18.97
C LEU A 80 -5.02 -9.95 17.92
N THR A 81 -4.96 -9.58 16.63
CA THR A 81 -5.73 -10.24 15.55
C THR A 81 -4.92 -11.22 14.69
N ASP A 82 -3.61 -11.35 14.94
CA ASP A 82 -2.71 -12.25 14.20
C ASP A 82 -2.80 -13.72 14.65
N THR A 83 -3.81 -14.06 15.46
CA THR A 83 -4.14 -15.45 15.81
C THR A 83 -5.18 -16.02 14.84
N ASN A 84 -5.01 -17.28 14.43
CA ASN A 84 -5.91 -18.01 13.53
C ASN A 84 -7.36 -18.16 14.05
N ASP A 85 -7.63 -17.74 15.29
CA ASP A 85 -8.92 -17.84 15.97
C ASP A 85 -9.81 -16.61 15.75
N VAL A 86 -9.24 -15.50 15.27
CA VAL A 86 -9.93 -14.22 15.07
C VAL A 86 -10.40 -14.01 13.61
N ILE A 87 -9.89 -14.85 12.70
CA ILE A 87 -10.23 -14.83 11.27
C ILE A 87 -11.53 -15.61 11.05
N ASP A 88 -12.57 -14.94 10.53
CA ASP A 88 -13.79 -15.59 10.06
C ASP A 88 -13.50 -16.35 8.76
N ARG A 89 -13.18 -17.63 8.89
CA ARG A 89 -12.77 -18.48 7.78
C ARG A 89 -13.85 -18.61 6.72
N ALA A 90 -15.11 -18.72 7.13
CA ALA A 90 -16.22 -18.86 6.19
C ALA A 90 -16.39 -17.60 5.34
N GLU A 91 -16.21 -16.42 5.94
CA GLU A 91 -16.25 -15.16 5.22
C GLU A 91 -15.05 -14.97 4.29
N GLU A 92 -13.84 -15.36 4.71
CA GLU A 92 -12.64 -15.30 3.87
C GLU A 92 -12.71 -16.28 2.69
N GLU A 93 -13.26 -17.49 2.89
CA GLU A 93 -13.53 -18.45 1.82
C GLU A 93 -14.54 -17.89 0.82
N ARG A 94 -15.68 -17.35 1.30
CA ARG A 94 -16.70 -16.73 0.46
C ARG A 94 -16.14 -15.59 -0.38
N LYS A 95 -15.43 -14.64 0.25
CA LYS A 95 -14.77 -13.53 -0.44
C LYS A 95 -13.76 -14.03 -1.48
N GLY A 96 -12.93 -15.00 -1.11
CA GLY A 96 -11.95 -15.60 -1.99
C GLY A 96 -12.59 -16.22 -3.24
N GLU A 97 -13.71 -16.94 -3.08
CA GLU A 97 -14.46 -17.56 -4.19
C GLU A 97 -15.11 -16.51 -5.10
N GLU A 98 -15.75 -15.50 -4.53
CA GLU A 98 -16.37 -14.40 -5.29
C GLU A 98 -15.34 -13.65 -6.13
N MET A 99 -14.25 -13.21 -5.50
CA MET A 99 -13.18 -12.50 -6.20
C MET A 99 -12.51 -13.38 -7.28
N TYR A 100 -12.31 -14.67 -6.99
CA TYR A 100 -11.76 -15.61 -7.96
C TYR A 100 -12.67 -15.78 -9.19
N GLY A 101 -13.99 -15.74 -9.01
CA GLY A 101 -14.97 -15.75 -10.09
C GLY A 101 -14.88 -14.53 -11.02
N MET A 102 -14.37 -13.40 -10.52
CA MET A 102 -14.22 -12.15 -11.28
C MET A 102 -12.89 -12.03 -12.02
N LEU A 103 -11.93 -12.94 -11.78
CA LEU A 103 -10.61 -12.89 -12.43
C LEU A 103 -10.74 -13.15 -13.93
N ASN A 104 -9.98 -12.40 -14.73
CA ASN A 104 -9.77 -12.74 -16.14
C ASN A 104 -8.80 -13.93 -16.29
N ALA A 105 -8.61 -14.42 -17.52
CA ALA A 105 -7.81 -15.61 -17.79
C ALA A 105 -6.34 -15.48 -17.34
N ASP A 106 -5.68 -14.35 -17.61
CA ASP A 106 -4.27 -14.09 -17.25
C ASP A 106 -4.12 -14.08 -15.72
N GLN A 107 -5.02 -13.38 -15.04
CA GLN A 107 -5.04 -13.28 -13.58
C GLN A 107 -5.30 -14.63 -12.90
N LYS A 108 -6.25 -15.40 -13.43
CA LYS A 108 -6.61 -16.72 -12.93
C LYS A 108 -5.47 -17.72 -13.07
N ALA A 109 -4.73 -17.67 -14.19
CA ALA A 109 -3.55 -18.51 -14.40
C ALA A 109 -2.49 -18.32 -13.31
N ILE A 110 -2.26 -17.06 -12.88
CA ILE A 110 -1.34 -16.74 -11.78
C ILE A 110 -1.85 -17.32 -10.46
N VAL A 111 -3.12 -17.09 -10.11
CA VAL A 111 -3.69 -17.61 -8.86
C VAL A 111 -3.63 -19.13 -8.82
N ASP A 112 -4.01 -19.80 -9.91
CA ASP A 112 -3.99 -21.26 -10.01
C ASP A 112 -2.58 -21.84 -9.90
N LEU A 113 -1.59 -21.17 -10.51
CA LEU A 113 -0.18 -21.55 -10.41
C LEU A 113 0.29 -21.50 -8.95
N ILE A 114 0.08 -20.37 -8.26
CA ILE A 114 0.52 -20.21 -6.87
C ILE A 114 -0.20 -21.20 -5.95
N LEU A 115 -1.51 -21.38 -6.09
CA LEU A 115 -2.26 -22.34 -5.28
C LEU A 115 -1.82 -23.79 -5.52
N ARG A 116 -1.38 -24.13 -6.74
CA ARG A 116 -0.80 -25.44 -7.04
C ARG A 116 0.55 -25.63 -6.33
N GLN A 117 1.42 -24.64 -6.38
CA GLN A 117 2.74 -24.68 -5.73
C GLN A 117 2.65 -24.73 -4.20
N VAL A 118 1.61 -24.14 -3.61
CA VAL A 118 1.34 -24.24 -2.17
C VAL A 118 0.87 -25.65 -1.79
N ARG A 119 0.15 -26.35 -2.67
CA ARG A 119 -0.35 -27.72 -2.42
C ARG A 119 0.73 -28.79 -2.60
N ASP A 120 1.64 -28.61 -3.54
CA ASP A 120 2.68 -29.59 -3.84
C ASP A 120 4.08 -28.94 -3.78
N GLU A 121 4.76 -29.19 -2.66
CA GLU A 121 6.11 -28.69 -2.42
C GLU A 121 7.18 -29.39 -3.27
N ASN A 122 6.87 -30.54 -3.88
CA ASN A 122 7.83 -31.34 -4.65
C ASN A 122 7.89 -30.99 -6.14
N LEU A 123 7.08 -30.03 -6.59
CA LEU A 123 7.11 -29.56 -7.98
C LEU A 123 8.46 -28.88 -8.26
N SER A 124 9.15 -29.33 -9.33
CA SER A 124 10.39 -28.71 -9.82
C SER A 124 10.15 -27.36 -10.53
N GLU A 125 9.02 -26.71 -10.27
CA GLU A 125 8.65 -25.44 -10.88
C GLU A 125 9.46 -24.29 -10.24
N LYS A 126 9.64 -23.21 -11.00
CA LYS A 126 10.19 -21.96 -10.46
C LYS A 126 9.26 -21.46 -9.36
N ARG A 127 9.83 -21.10 -8.22
CA ARG A 127 9.11 -20.54 -7.06
C ARG A 127 9.19 -19.03 -6.96
N CYS A 128 9.90 -18.38 -7.88
CA CYS A 128 10.02 -16.93 -7.98
C CYS A 128 9.22 -16.44 -9.18
N HIS A 129 8.20 -15.65 -8.94
CA HIS A 129 7.27 -15.15 -9.95
C HIS A 129 7.28 -13.62 -9.96
N PHE A 130 7.25 -13.03 -11.14
CA PHE A 130 7.08 -11.60 -11.33
C PHE A 130 5.87 -11.32 -12.22
N VAL A 131 4.91 -10.55 -11.71
CA VAL A 131 3.73 -10.11 -12.45
C VAL A 131 4.01 -8.73 -13.03
N ASP A 132 4.31 -8.68 -14.34
CA ASP A 132 4.38 -7.44 -15.12
C ASP A 132 2.97 -7.07 -15.59
N GLY A 133 2.48 -5.92 -15.16
CA GLY A 133 1.20 -5.42 -15.61
C GLY A 133 1.16 -3.91 -15.53
N PRO A 134 0.69 -3.21 -16.57
CA PRO A 134 0.54 -1.76 -16.52
C PRO A 134 -0.46 -1.34 -15.43
N GLY A 135 -0.47 -0.04 -15.11
CA GLY A 135 -1.49 0.54 -14.22
C GLY A 135 -2.91 0.15 -14.66
N GLY A 136 -3.74 -0.31 -13.73
CA GLY A 136 -5.11 -0.74 -14.02
C GLY A 136 -5.28 -2.19 -14.50
N SER A 137 -4.21 -2.98 -14.63
CA SER A 137 -4.29 -4.41 -15.01
C SER A 137 -4.82 -5.37 -13.93
N GLY A 138 -5.12 -4.85 -12.73
CA GLY A 138 -5.68 -5.65 -11.62
C GLY A 138 -4.66 -6.46 -10.81
N LYS A 139 -3.36 -6.10 -10.83
CA LYS A 139 -2.31 -6.74 -10.00
C LYS A 139 -2.71 -6.86 -8.52
N THR A 140 -3.08 -5.76 -7.88
CA THR A 140 -3.51 -5.75 -6.48
C THR A 140 -4.77 -6.59 -6.25
N PHE A 141 -5.68 -6.68 -7.23
CA PHE A 141 -6.85 -7.55 -7.15
C PHE A 141 -6.46 -9.04 -7.15
N VAL A 142 -5.47 -9.45 -7.94
CA VAL A 142 -4.88 -10.80 -7.89
C VAL A 142 -4.31 -11.09 -6.50
N TYR A 143 -3.56 -10.15 -5.92
CA TYR A 143 -2.96 -10.33 -4.58
C TYR A 143 -4.02 -10.43 -3.49
N LYS A 144 -5.02 -9.53 -3.48
CA LYS A 144 -6.15 -9.58 -2.55
C LYS A 144 -6.90 -10.91 -2.66
N THR A 145 -7.21 -11.36 -3.88
CA THR A 145 -7.88 -12.64 -4.13
C THR A 145 -7.09 -13.81 -3.55
N LEU A 146 -5.78 -13.87 -3.83
CA LEU A 146 -4.91 -14.90 -3.31
C LEU A 146 -4.86 -14.88 -1.77
N ILE A 147 -4.76 -13.69 -1.17
CA ILE A 147 -4.73 -13.51 0.29
C ILE A 147 -6.02 -14.04 0.94
N HIS A 148 -7.19 -13.70 0.42
CA HIS A 148 -8.47 -14.21 0.95
C HIS A 148 -8.56 -15.74 0.86
N ILE A 149 -8.16 -16.33 -0.28
CA ILE A 149 -8.12 -17.78 -0.45
C ILE A 149 -7.15 -18.45 0.54
N LEU A 150 -5.96 -17.87 0.75
CA LEU A 150 -4.96 -18.39 1.69
C LEU A 150 -5.47 -18.31 3.14
N LYS A 151 -6.10 -17.20 3.53
CA LYS A 151 -6.73 -17.03 4.85
C LYS A 151 -7.82 -18.07 5.09
N GLY A 152 -8.74 -18.25 4.14
CA GLY A 152 -9.80 -19.26 4.24
C GLY A 152 -9.24 -20.68 4.44
N ARG A 153 -8.13 -20.99 3.76
CA ARG A 153 -7.43 -22.29 3.85
C ARG A 153 -6.46 -22.40 5.04
N VAL A 154 -6.39 -21.41 5.92
CA VAL A 154 -5.48 -21.39 7.08
C VAL A 154 -4.00 -21.50 6.68
N LEU A 155 -3.67 -20.96 5.50
CA LEU A 155 -2.31 -20.91 4.98
C LEU A 155 -1.69 -19.55 5.29
N LYS A 156 -0.51 -19.58 5.91
CA LYS A 156 0.21 -18.36 6.28
C LYS A 156 0.87 -17.72 5.07
N PHE A 157 0.84 -16.39 5.02
CA PHE A 157 1.46 -15.58 3.99
C PHE A 157 2.06 -14.32 4.61
N ALA A 158 2.91 -13.63 3.85
CA ALA A 158 3.34 -12.28 4.18
C ALA A 158 3.09 -11.38 2.97
N ALA A 159 2.28 -10.33 3.15
CA ALA A 159 1.97 -9.36 2.12
C ALA A 159 2.78 -8.08 2.37
N MET A 160 3.47 -7.60 1.35
CA MET A 160 4.43 -6.52 1.47
C MET A 160 4.37 -5.57 0.28
N ALA A 161 4.83 -4.34 0.48
CA ALA A 161 5.11 -3.41 -0.60
C ALA A 161 6.33 -2.54 -0.25
N PHE A 162 6.86 -1.80 -1.22
CA PHE A 162 7.97 -0.87 -0.97
C PHE A 162 7.53 0.35 -0.15
N THR A 163 6.39 0.95 -0.47
CA THR A 163 5.85 2.13 0.21
C THR A 163 4.74 1.78 1.21
N GLY A 164 4.53 2.64 2.21
CA GLY A 164 3.48 2.45 3.22
C GLY A 164 2.07 2.44 2.63
N ILE A 165 1.79 3.36 1.69
CA ILE A 165 0.49 3.48 1.02
C ILE A 165 0.18 2.20 0.22
N ALA A 166 1.13 1.70 -0.56
CA ALA A 166 0.93 0.45 -1.31
C ALA A 166 0.74 -0.75 -0.37
N ALA A 167 1.44 -0.78 0.76
CA ALA A 167 1.29 -1.84 1.74
C ALA A 167 -0.12 -1.85 2.38
N GLN A 168 -0.69 -0.67 2.65
CA GLN A 168 -2.04 -0.54 3.23
C GLN A 168 -3.14 -1.10 2.33
N LEU A 169 -2.93 -1.11 1.01
CA LEU A 169 -3.88 -1.69 0.05
C LEU A 169 -3.94 -3.22 0.10
N LEU A 170 -2.96 -3.87 0.74
CA LEU A 170 -2.95 -5.32 0.92
C LEU A 170 -3.50 -5.69 2.30
N PRO A 171 -4.37 -6.71 2.42
CA PRO A 171 -4.82 -7.17 3.72
C PRO A 171 -3.63 -7.62 4.59
N ASN A 172 -3.49 -7.02 5.77
CA ASN A 172 -2.35 -7.20 6.68
C ASN A 172 -0.99 -6.82 6.07
N GLY A 173 -0.99 -5.99 5.02
CA GLY A 173 0.22 -5.58 4.33
C GLY A 173 1.10 -4.66 5.17
N ARG A 174 2.42 -4.83 5.04
CA ARG A 174 3.42 -3.95 5.67
C ARG A 174 4.54 -3.64 4.70
N THR A 175 5.36 -2.63 4.99
CA THR A 175 6.52 -2.36 4.14
C THR A 175 7.55 -3.50 4.21
N ILE A 176 8.31 -3.71 3.14
CA ILE A 176 9.44 -4.65 3.13
C ILE A 176 10.41 -4.31 4.27
N HIS A 177 10.69 -3.01 4.47
CA HIS A 177 11.52 -2.51 5.57
C HIS A 177 11.02 -2.96 6.94
N SER A 178 9.70 -2.94 7.17
CA SER A 178 9.11 -3.35 8.45
C SER A 178 9.22 -4.87 8.68
N HIS A 179 8.97 -5.69 7.66
CA HIS A 179 9.07 -7.16 7.77
C HIS A 179 10.50 -7.64 8.01
N PHE A 180 11.47 -7.09 7.26
CA PHE A 180 12.86 -7.53 7.32
C PHE A 180 13.71 -6.71 8.31
N LYS A 181 13.13 -5.69 8.94
CA LYS A 181 13.83 -4.69 9.78
C LYS A 181 15.07 -4.14 9.06
N LEU A 182 14.89 -3.73 7.80
CA LEU A 182 15.95 -3.14 6.99
C LEU A 182 16.35 -1.79 7.58
N SER A 183 17.65 -1.50 7.58
CA SER A 183 18.15 -0.19 8.00
C SER A 183 17.82 0.86 6.93
N ILE A 184 17.15 1.95 7.32
CA ILE A 184 16.82 3.08 6.44
C ILE A 184 18.09 3.79 5.94
N VAL A 185 19.17 3.74 6.72
CA VAL A 185 20.44 4.38 6.36
C VAL A 185 21.20 3.56 5.31
N ASN A 186 21.09 2.23 5.41
CA ASN A 186 21.77 1.27 4.54
C ASN A 186 20.81 0.11 4.27
N ASP A 187 20.02 0.20 3.19
CA ASP A 187 19.04 -0.81 2.73
C ASP A 187 19.64 -2.18 2.37
N THR A 188 20.90 -2.42 2.75
CA THR A 188 21.69 -3.63 2.49
C THR A 188 21.68 -4.61 3.65
N THR A 189 21.12 -4.27 4.81
CA THR A 189 21.19 -5.12 5.99
C THR A 189 19.81 -5.31 6.63
N ALA A 190 19.32 -6.56 6.60
CA ALA A 190 18.14 -7.02 7.29
C ALA A 190 18.49 -7.45 8.72
N ASN A 191 17.86 -6.79 9.69
CA ASN A 191 18.08 -7.02 11.12
C ASN A 191 17.01 -7.92 11.75
N VAL A 192 16.09 -8.48 10.95
CA VAL A 192 15.15 -9.47 11.46
C VAL A 192 15.89 -10.70 12.01
N ILE A 193 15.51 -11.10 13.21
CA ILE A 193 16.11 -12.22 13.93
C ILE A 193 15.18 -13.43 13.76
N PRO A 194 15.67 -14.61 13.34
CA PRO A 194 14.82 -15.77 13.03
C PRO A 194 13.89 -16.22 14.16
N ARG A 195 14.23 -15.95 15.42
CA ARG A 195 13.46 -16.35 16.61
C ARG A 195 12.48 -15.27 17.11
N THR A 196 12.48 -14.07 16.54
CA THR A 196 11.47 -13.05 16.89
C THR A 196 10.17 -13.34 16.16
N ARG A 197 9.08 -12.67 16.57
CA ARG A 197 7.79 -12.80 15.91
C ARG A 197 7.89 -12.56 14.40
N GLU A 198 8.61 -11.53 13.97
CA GLU A 198 8.79 -11.23 12.54
C GLU A 198 9.56 -12.32 11.80
N GLY A 199 10.60 -12.88 12.42
CA GLY A 199 11.32 -14.03 11.88
C GLY A 199 10.42 -15.26 11.73
N LEU A 200 9.57 -15.53 12.73
CA LEU A 200 8.60 -16.62 12.70
C LEU A 200 7.51 -16.40 11.64
N LEU A 201 7.04 -15.17 11.44
CA LEU A 201 6.09 -14.84 10.37
C LEU A 201 6.68 -15.16 9.00
N LEU A 202 7.92 -14.73 8.72
CA LEU A 202 8.61 -15.04 7.46
C LEU A 202 8.91 -16.54 7.32
N ARG A 203 9.27 -17.21 8.42
CA ARG A 203 9.55 -18.65 8.44
C ARG A 203 8.30 -19.48 8.18
N ASP A 204 7.18 -19.11 8.75
CA ASP A 204 5.94 -19.90 8.67
C ASP A 204 5.11 -19.54 7.42
N ALA A 205 5.32 -18.36 6.82
CA ALA A 205 4.67 -17.97 5.57
C ALA A 205 5.04 -18.92 4.42
N SER A 206 4.04 -19.40 3.68
CA SER A 206 4.23 -20.23 2.49
C SER A 206 4.44 -19.37 1.24
N VAL A 207 3.76 -18.22 1.20
CA VAL A 207 3.81 -17.26 0.08
C VAL A 207 4.20 -15.88 0.60
N LEU A 208 5.16 -15.25 -0.05
CA LEU A 208 5.53 -13.85 0.15
C LEU A 208 5.08 -13.06 -1.08
N ILE A 209 4.16 -12.12 -0.88
CA ILE A 209 3.60 -11.26 -1.92
C ILE A 209 4.22 -9.88 -1.78
N ILE A 210 4.79 -9.35 -2.86
CA ILE A 210 5.47 -8.04 -2.88
C ILE A 210 4.87 -7.19 -4.00
N ASP A 211 4.07 -6.18 -3.64
CA ASP A 211 3.57 -5.17 -4.58
C ASP A 211 4.57 -4.01 -4.74
N GLU A 212 4.45 -3.28 -5.85
CA GLU A 212 5.37 -2.20 -6.25
C GLU A 212 6.86 -2.59 -6.27
N ALA A 213 7.14 -3.80 -6.75
CA ALA A 213 8.47 -4.39 -6.86
C ALA A 213 9.40 -3.63 -7.84
N SER A 214 8.88 -2.75 -8.70
CA SER A 214 9.69 -1.87 -9.55
C SER A 214 10.56 -0.91 -8.74
N MET A 215 10.11 -0.53 -7.53
CA MET A 215 10.86 0.33 -6.61
C MET A 215 11.89 -0.43 -5.77
N VAL A 216 11.89 -1.77 -5.83
CA VAL A 216 12.83 -2.61 -5.07
C VAL A 216 14.20 -2.62 -5.76
N SER A 217 15.25 -2.28 -5.01
CA SER A 217 16.62 -2.33 -5.52
C SER A 217 17.17 -3.76 -5.54
N LYS A 218 18.20 -4.02 -6.36
CA LYS A 218 18.90 -5.30 -6.35
C LYS A 218 19.48 -5.65 -4.98
N ASN A 219 19.88 -4.63 -4.21
CA ASN A 219 20.48 -4.82 -2.89
C ASN A 219 19.45 -5.35 -1.90
N ILE A 220 18.25 -4.75 -1.90
CA ILE A 220 17.14 -5.22 -1.08
C ILE A 220 16.73 -6.64 -1.49
N LEU A 221 16.62 -6.92 -2.79
CA LEU A 221 16.29 -8.26 -3.27
C LEU A 221 17.30 -9.31 -2.78
N ASN A 222 18.60 -9.04 -2.95
CA ASN A 222 19.66 -9.96 -2.53
C ASN A 222 19.67 -10.15 -1.01
N GLU A 223 19.40 -9.10 -0.25
CA GLU A 223 19.34 -9.18 1.21
C GLU A 223 18.12 -9.96 1.70
N MET A 224 16.97 -9.81 1.03
CA MET A 224 15.79 -10.64 1.30
C MET A 224 16.08 -12.12 1.06
N ASP A 225 16.72 -12.46 -0.06
CA ASP A 225 17.15 -13.83 -0.38
C ASP A 225 18.09 -14.39 0.69
N ARG A 226 19.18 -13.66 0.99
CA ARG A 226 20.15 -14.04 2.03
C ARG A 226 19.47 -14.28 3.37
N LYS A 227 18.58 -13.38 3.78
CA LYS A 227 17.92 -13.47 5.08
C LYS A 227 16.89 -14.60 5.14
N LEU A 228 16.15 -14.87 4.06
CA LEU A 228 15.23 -16.01 4.02
C LEU A 228 15.96 -17.35 4.04
N ARG A 229 17.11 -17.47 3.36
CA ARG A 229 18.00 -18.63 3.48
C ARG A 229 18.48 -18.84 4.92
N GLU A 230 18.86 -17.77 5.60
CA GLU A 230 19.25 -17.79 7.02
C GLU A 230 18.09 -18.24 7.93
N ILE A 231 16.89 -17.71 7.73
CA ILE A 231 15.68 -18.05 8.52
C ILE A 231 15.26 -19.51 8.28
N MET A 232 15.30 -19.97 7.03
CA MET A 232 14.87 -21.30 6.62
C MET A 232 15.96 -22.37 6.74
N GLN A 233 17.21 -21.97 7.00
CA GLN A 233 18.37 -22.85 7.13
C GLN A 233 18.58 -23.75 5.92
N ASN A 234 18.42 -23.20 4.72
CA ASN A 234 18.69 -23.89 3.46
C ASN A 234 19.27 -22.93 2.41
N ASP A 235 19.86 -23.50 1.36
CA ASP A 235 20.51 -22.73 0.28
C ASP A 235 19.60 -22.47 -0.93
N HIS A 236 18.31 -22.84 -0.86
CA HIS A 236 17.37 -22.57 -1.94
C HIS A 236 17.13 -21.06 -2.06
N PRO A 237 16.96 -20.53 -3.29
CA PRO A 237 16.57 -19.13 -3.48
C PRO A 237 15.37 -18.76 -2.59
N PHE A 238 15.49 -17.65 -1.88
CA PHE A 238 14.55 -17.13 -0.89
C PHE A 238 14.14 -18.15 0.17
N GLY A 239 15.04 -19.06 0.55
CA GLY A 239 14.77 -20.10 1.55
C GLY A 239 13.75 -21.15 1.08
N GLY A 240 13.49 -21.27 -0.23
CA GLY A 240 12.50 -22.17 -0.82
C GLY A 240 11.06 -21.64 -0.79
N LYS A 241 10.86 -20.38 -0.38
CA LYS A 241 9.55 -19.72 -0.35
C LYS A 241 8.99 -19.47 -1.74
N ILE A 242 7.66 -19.44 -1.83
CA ILE A 242 6.98 -18.98 -3.04
C ILE A 242 6.98 -17.46 -2.99
N MET A 243 7.70 -16.84 -3.93
CA MET A 243 7.80 -15.40 -4.05
C MET A 243 6.93 -14.93 -5.20
N LEU A 244 5.97 -14.05 -4.92
CA LEU A 244 5.12 -13.40 -5.92
C LEU A 244 5.39 -11.90 -5.88
N PHE A 245 6.24 -11.43 -6.79
CA PHE A 245 6.51 -10.02 -6.98
C PHE A 245 5.58 -9.43 -8.03
N GLY A 246 5.24 -8.17 -7.85
CA GLY A 246 4.31 -7.44 -8.67
C GLY A 246 4.78 -6.03 -8.93
N GLY A 247 4.72 -5.55 -10.17
CA GLY A 247 5.07 -4.17 -10.43
C GLY A 247 4.95 -3.80 -11.90
N ASP A 248 5.40 -2.58 -12.19
CA ASP A 248 5.49 -2.06 -13.53
C ASP A 248 6.79 -1.25 -13.66
N PHE A 249 7.75 -1.78 -14.41
CA PHE A 249 9.04 -1.10 -14.61
C PHE A 249 8.94 0.15 -15.49
N ARG A 250 7.76 0.45 -16.04
CA ARG A 250 7.45 1.71 -16.71
C ARG A 250 7.16 2.83 -15.71
N GLN A 251 6.98 2.49 -14.43
CA GLN A 251 6.77 3.43 -13.34
C GLN A 251 8.09 3.81 -12.66
N VAL A 252 8.03 4.16 -11.38
CA VAL A 252 9.17 4.65 -10.61
C VAL A 252 10.15 3.52 -10.32
N LEU A 253 11.42 3.76 -10.66
CA LEU A 253 12.55 2.89 -10.33
C LEU A 253 13.08 3.18 -8.91
N PRO A 254 13.93 2.31 -8.33
CA PRO A 254 14.45 2.51 -6.99
C PRO A 254 15.24 3.82 -6.87
N VAL A 255 15.03 4.59 -5.81
CA VAL A 255 15.67 5.90 -5.65
C VAL A 255 17.14 5.73 -5.26
N LYS A 256 18.06 6.27 -6.06
CA LYS A 256 19.50 6.38 -5.75
C LYS A 256 19.97 7.82 -5.97
N ARG A 257 20.32 8.52 -4.88
CA ARG A 257 20.72 9.94 -4.94
C ARG A 257 22.00 10.09 -5.76
N TYR A 258 22.03 11.09 -6.63
CA TYR A 258 23.18 11.46 -7.46
C TYR A 258 23.68 10.35 -8.40
N ALA A 259 22.85 9.35 -8.68
CA ALA A 259 23.18 8.27 -9.61
C ALA A 259 23.06 8.73 -11.07
N THR A 260 24.01 8.29 -11.88
CA THR A 260 23.89 8.29 -13.33
C THR A 260 22.83 7.27 -13.79
N ARG A 261 22.39 7.37 -15.04
CA ARG A 261 21.44 6.40 -15.63
C ARG A 261 21.92 4.96 -15.55
N SER A 262 23.19 4.73 -15.87
CA SER A 262 23.78 3.38 -15.80
C SER A 262 23.74 2.85 -14.37
N GLU A 263 24.12 3.67 -13.40
CA GLU A 263 24.10 3.28 -11.99
C GLU A 263 22.69 3.01 -11.46
N LEU A 264 21.68 3.70 -11.99
CA LEU A 264 20.27 3.46 -11.65
C LEU A 264 19.77 2.14 -12.24
N VAL A 265 20.07 1.86 -13.51
CA VAL A 265 19.76 0.58 -14.16
C VAL A 265 20.45 -0.57 -13.42
N ASP A 266 21.74 -0.43 -13.09
CA ASP A 266 22.48 -1.42 -12.31
C ASP A 266 21.97 -1.58 -10.88
N PHE A 267 21.22 -0.60 -10.36
CA PHE A 267 20.60 -0.66 -9.03
C PHE A 267 19.22 -1.31 -9.04
N CYS A 268 18.57 -1.42 -10.20
CA CYS A 268 17.26 -2.05 -10.35
C CYS A 268 17.32 -3.55 -10.07
N MET A 269 16.22 -4.11 -9.56
CA MET A 269 16.08 -5.54 -9.28
C MET A 269 16.42 -6.43 -10.49
N LYS A 270 16.09 -6.00 -11.72
CA LYS A 270 16.39 -6.73 -12.96
C LYS A 270 17.89 -7.01 -13.18
N SER A 271 18.75 -6.23 -12.54
CA SER A 271 20.21 -6.34 -12.61
C SER A 271 20.79 -7.29 -11.53
N SER A 272 19.93 -7.93 -10.72
CA SER A 272 20.34 -8.97 -9.78
C SER A 272 20.59 -10.31 -10.48
N GLU A 273 21.55 -11.08 -9.98
CA GLU A 273 21.80 -12.47 -10.41
C GLU A 273 20.62 -13.41 -10.12
N LEU A 274 19.71 -13.01 -9.22
CA LEU A 274 18.50 -13.77 -8.92
C LEU A 274 17.44 -13.62 -10.03
N TRP A 275 17.47 -12.53 -10.81
CA TRP A 275 16.43 -12.20 -11.78
C TRP A 275 16.19 -13.28 -12.86
N PRO A 276 17.21 -13.95 -13.44
CA PRO A 276 16.99 -15.06 -14.37
C PRO A 276 16.21 -16.25 -13.77
N GLY A 277 16.21 -16.38 -12.44
CA GLY A 277 15.43 -17.37 -11.70
C GLY A 277 13.93 -17.09 -11.66
N PHE A 278 13.50 -15.88 -12.01
CA PHE A 278 12.09 -15.50 -12.02
C PHE A 278 11.36 -16.06 -13.25
N GLU A 279 10.11 -16.39 -13.05
CA GLU A 279 9.11 -16.63 -14.10
C GLU A 279 8.27 -15.36 -14.25
N GLN A 280 8.12 -14.88 -15.48
CA GLN A 280 7.40 -13.64 -15.75
C GLN A 280 5.98 -13.92 -16.23
N HIS A 281 5.02 -13.27 -15.59
CA HIS A 281 3.59 -13.34 -15.90
C HIS A 281 3.14 -11.96 -16.36
N ARG A 282 2.59 -11.85 -17.57
CA ARG A 282 2.17 -10.56 -18.12
C ARG A 282 0.66 -10.41 -18.02
N LEU A 283 0.19 -9.37 -17.36
CA LEU A 283 -1.21 -8.97 -17.40
C LEU A 283 -1.41 -7.97 -18.53
N SER A 284 -2.14 -8.38 -19.56
CA SER A 284 -2.32 -7.60 -20.80
C SER A 284 -3.57 -6.72 -20.78
N THR A 285 -4.60 -7.14 -20.04
CA THR A 285 -5.91 -6.49 -20.03
C THR A 285 -5.96 -5.39 -18.98
N ASN A 286 -6.28 -4.15 -19.41
CA ASN A 286 -6.56 -3.06 -18.50
C ASN A 286 -8.03 -3.13 -18.05
N MET A 287 -8.25 -3.11 -16.73
CA MET A 287 -9.56 -3.21 -16.11
C MET A 287 -10.06 -1.87 -15.55
N ARG A 288 -9.20 -0.85 -15.52
CA ARG A 288 -9.50 0.47 -14.93
C ARG A 288 -9.95 1.48 -15.97
N VAL A 289 -9.44 1.41 -17.20
CA VAL A 289 -9.77 2.38 -18.26
C VAL A 289 -11.00 1.87 -19.02
N ARG A 290 -12.08 2.68 -19.03
CA ARG A 290 -13.34 2.39 -19.74
C ARG A 290 -13.12 2.48 -21.27
N GLY A 291 -14.04 1.90 -22.05
CA GLY A 291 -13.89 1.76 -23.52
C GLY A 291 -13.89 3.07 -24.31
N ASP A 292 -14.39 4.16 -23.73
CA ASP A 292 -14.32 5.52 -24.26
C ASP A 292 -12.93 6.16 -24.13
N GLN A 293 -12.05 5.59 -23.31
CA GLN A 293 -10.68 6.07 -23.06
C GLN A 293 -9.60 5.16 -23.69
N ASP A 294 -9.99 4.32 -24.66
CA ASP A 294 -9.08 3.40 -25.33
C ASP A 294 -7.90 4.12 -26.01
N GLU A 295 -8.12 5.30 -26.59
CA GLU A 295 -7.05 6.09 -27.23
C GLU A 295 -6.02 6.59 -26.22
N PHE A 296 -6.49 7.14 -25.08
CA PHE A 296 -5.64 7.54 -23.97
C PHE A 296 -4.85 6.35 -23.40
N ARG A 297 -5.48 5.17 -23.28
CA ARG A 297 -4.80 3.94 -22.85
C ARG A 297 -3.64 3.57 -23.77
N HIS A 298 -3.87 3.54 -25.09
CA HIS A 298 -2.83 3.20 -26.05
C HIS A 298 -1.70 4.21 -26.02
N TRP A 299 -2.02 5.51 -25.90
CA TRP A 299 -1.03 6.56 -25.77
C TRP A 299 -0.19 6.41 -24.49
N LEU A 300 -0.82 6.17 -23.33
CA LEU A 300 -0.12 5.92 -22.06
C LEU A 300 0.81 4.71 -22.11
N LEU A 301 0.38 3.63 -22.76
CA LEU A 301 1.22 2.44 -22.94
C LEU A 301 2.41 2.71 -23.87
N ALA A 302 2.19 3.43 -24.97
CA ALA A 302 3.26 3.86 -25.87
C ALA A 302 4.26 4.78 -25.16
N LEU A 303 3.78 5.70 -24.32
CA LEU A 303 4.61 6.56 -23.46
C LEU A 303 5.48 5.70 -22.54
N GLY A 304 4.87 4.78 -21.80
CA GLY A 304 5.57 3.91 -20.85
C GLY A 304 6.58 2.96 -21.51
N ASN A 305 6.34 2.57 -22.77
CA ASN A 305 7.27 1.73 -23.54
C ASN A 305 8.38 2.54 -24.25
N GLY A 306 8.31 3.88 -24.25
CA GLY A 306 9.22 4.72 -25.01
C GLY A 306 9.04 4.62 -26.53
N GLU A 307 7.81 4.37 -26.99
CA GLU A 307 7.47 4.22 -28.41
C GLU A 307 6.98 5.53 -29.04
N LEU A 308 6.70 6.56 -28.23
CA LEU A 308 6.24 7.86 -28.71
C LEU A 308 7.38 8.65 -29.38
N PRO A 309 7.08 9.43 -30.43
CA PRO A 309 8.07 10.28 -31.08
C PRO A 309 8.51 11.40 -30.13
N GLU A 310 9.83 11.59 -30.01
CA GLU A 310 10.42 12.72 -29.30
C GLU A 310 10.47 13.94 -30.23
N VAL A 311 10.07 15.10 -29.71
CA VAL A 311 10.10 16.38 -30.46
C VAL A 311 11.50 17.00 -30.40
N GLU A 312 12.13 16.89 -29.23
CA GLU A 312 13.52 17.23 -28.91
C GLU A 312 14.00 16.19 -27.89
N ASP A 313 15.33 16.01 -27.73
CA ASP A 313 15.92 14.99 -26.83
C ASP A 313 15.15 14.90 -25.49
N GLU A 314 14.44 13.78 -25.28
CA GLU A 314 13.66 13.45 -24.08
C GLU A 314 12.38 14.28 -23.83
N ILE A 315 11.89 14.99 -24.83
CA ILE A 315 10.63 15.76 -24.79
C ILE A 315 9.57 15.07 -25.64
N ILE A 316 8.46 14.71 -25.00
CA ILE A 316 7.29 14.07 -25.64
C ILE A 316 6.13 15.07 -25.63
N GLU A 317 5.46 15.23 -26.78
CA GLU A 317 4.27 16.05 -26.89
C GLU A 317 3.04 15.32 -26.32
N ILE A 318 2.30 16.00 -25.45
CA ILE A 318 1.03 15.50 -24.92
C ILE A 318 -0.11 16.02 -25.81
N PRO A 319 -0.94 15.14 -26.40
CA PRO A 319 -2.13 15.54 -27.15
C PRO A 319 -3.03 16.47 -26.33
N LYS A 320 -3.58 17.52 -26.96
CA LYS A 320 -4.35 18.57 -26.26
C LYS A 320 -5.60 18.02 -25.60
N GLU A 321 -6.18 16.99 -26.18
CA GLU A 321 -7.31 16.21 -25.69
C GLU A 321 -7.02 15.48 -24.36
N PHE A 322 -5.75 15.27 -24.01
CA PHE A 322 -5.35 14.65 -22.73
C PHE A 322 -4.93 15.69 -21.68
N VAL A 323 -4.93 16.97 -22.02
CA VAL A 323 -4.55 18.06 -21.12
C VAL A 323 -5.79 18.58 -20.40
N ALA A 324 -5.80 18.45 -19.08
CA ALA A 324 -6.78 19.10 -18.23
C ALA A 324 -6.55 20.63 -18.24
N ASN A 325 -7.61 21.41 -18.46
CA ASN A 325 -7.50 22.88 -18.65
C ASN A 325 -7.99 23.70 -17.44
N GLY A 326 -8.42 23.02 -16.39
CA GLY A 326 -9.04 23.56 -15.20
C GLY A 326 -8.82 22.65 -13.99
N ASN A 327 -9.82 22.54 -13.11
CA ASN A 327 -9.68 21.74 -11.91
C ASN A 327 -9.71 20.24 -12.26
N LEU A 328 -8.59 19.55 -12.01
CA LEU A 328 -8.43 18.13 -12.33
C LEU A 328 -9.49 17.25 -11.68
N VAL A 329 -9.91 17.57 -10.45
CA VAL A 329 -10.95 16.82 -9.75
C VAL A 329 -12.29 17.00 -10.44
N SER A 330 -12.64 18.23 -10.80
CA SER A 330 -13.86 18.54 -11.54
C SER A 330 -13.86 17.95 -12.95
N GLU A 331 -12.72 17.93 -13.64
CA GLU A 331 -12.65 17.42 -15.01
C GLU A 331 -12.63 15.89 -15.08
N ILE A 332 -12.05 15.22 -14.08
CA ILE A 332 -12.01 13.75 -14.03
C ILE A 332 -13.25 13.17 -13.33
N PHE A 333 -13.73 13.83 -12.27
CA PHE A 333 -14.77 13.30 -11.41
C PHE A 333 -16.03 14.17 -11.36
N GLY A 334 -16.08 15.32 -12.04
CA GLY A 334 -17.20 16.27 -11.93
C GLY A 334 -18.55 15.68 -12.28
N ASP A 335 -18.64 14.88 -13.34
CA ASP A 335 -19.89 14.19 -13.71
C ASP A 335 -20.29 13.17 -12.65
N VAL A 336 -19.32 12.44 -12.09
CA VAL A 336 -19.59 11.44 -11.03
C VAL A 336 -20.03 12.10 -9.72
N ILE A 337 -19.39 13.22 -9.35
CA ILE A 337 -19.71 14.03 -8.17
C ILE A 337 -21.10 14.66 -8.36
N ALA A 338 -21.40 15.19 -9.55
CA ALA A 338 -22.67 15.85 -9.85
C ALA A 338 -23.86 14.89 -9.96
N GLU A 339 -23.63 13.67 -10.47
CA GLU A 339 -24.69 12.66 -10.67
C GLU A 339 -24.84 11.69 -9.48
N GLY A 340 -23.94 11.74 -8.50
CA GLY A 340 -24.01 10.93 -7.28
C GLY A 340 -23.74 9.43 -7.50
N HIS A 341 -23.08 9.06 -8.61
CA HIS A 341 -22.79 7.68 -9.00
C HIS A 341 -21.53 7.11 -8.31
N TRP A 342 -21.47 7.22 -6.99
CA TRP A 342 -20.30 6.82 -6.17
C TRP A 342 -19.97 5.32 -6.25
N GLU A 343 -20.99 4.45 -6.37
CA GLU A 343 -20.81 2.99 -6.41
C GLU A 343 -20.10 2.51 -7.69
N GLU A 344 -20.23 3.23 -8.81
CA GLU A 344 -19.51 2.92 -10.05
C GLU A 344 -18.03 3.30 -9.99
N ASN A 345 -17.61 4.05 -8.96
CA ASN A 345 -16.28 4.64 -8.84
C ASN A 345 -15.35 3.89 -7.86
N ASN A 346 -15.87 2.94 -7.08
CA ASN A 346 -15.03 2.05 -6.24
C ASN A 346 -14.05 1.19 -7.05
N THR A 347 -14.21 1.10 -8.37
CA THR A 347 -13.24 0.50 -9.30
C THR A 347 -12.11 1.46 -9.74
N HIS A 348 -12.20 2.75 -9.44
CA HIS A 348 -11.29 3.81 -9.91
C HIS A 348 -10.47 4.49 -8.80
N VAL A 349 -10.83 4.31 -7.53
CA VAL A 349 -10.18 4.96 -6.39
C VAL A 349 -9.30 3.97 -5.62
N VAL A 350 -8.11 4.40 -5.21
CA VAL A 350 -7.34 3.77 -4.12
C VAL A 350 -8.25 3.87 -2.90
N GLU A 351 -8.86 2.77 -2.44
CA GLU A 351 -9.70 2.72 -1.25
C GLU A 351 -9.00 3.39 -0.05
N GLY A 352 -9.24 4.69 0.11
CA GLY A 352 -9.26 5.39 1.38
C GLY A 352 -10.73 5.72 1.60
N GLU A 353 -11.38 5.00 2.51
CA GLU A 353 -12.74 5.35 2.93
C GLU A 353 -12.71 6.74 3.59
N GLU A 354 -13.16 7.76 2.86
CA GLU A 354 -13.70 9.00 3.45
C GLU A 354 -15.09 9.22 2.86
N SER A 355 -16.11 8.96 3.67
CA SER A 355 -17.48 9.37 3.39
C SER A 355 -17.63 10.85 3.75
N LEU A 356 -17.66 11.73 2.76
CA LEU A 356 -18.16 13.10 2.94
C LEU A 356 -19.69 13.06 2.77
N HIS A 357 -20.41 13.44 3.82
CA HIS A 357 -21.81 13.83 3.73
C HIS A 357 -21.89 15.35 3.80
N ASP A 358 -22.59 15.93 2.83
CA ASP A 358 -22.97 17.34 2.78
C ASP A 358 -23.91 17.67 3.95
N ASP A 359 -23.62 18.77 4.66
CA ASP A 359 -24.65 19.53 5.36
C ASP A 359 -24.53 21.00 4.94
N GLU A 360 -25.55 21.47 4.22
CA GLU A 360 -25.83 22.89 4.02
C GLU A 360 -26.26 23.49 5.37
N GLU A 361 -25.48 24.42 5.93
CA GLU A 361 -26.06 25.50 6.72
C GLU A 361 -25.20 26.78 6.71
N SER A 362 -25.90 27.89 6.62
CA SER A 362 -25.45 29.24 6.29
C SER A 362 -24.88 30.04 7.46
N VAL A 363 -23.80 30.78 7.18
CA VAL A 363 -23.44 32.13 7.70
C VAL A 363 -23.19 32.29 9.20
N HIS A 364 -21.95 32.63 9.57
CA HIS A 364 -21.62 33.95 10.16
C HIS A 364 -20.11 34.22 10.12
N ASP A 365 -19.75 35.40 9.62
CA ASP A 365 -18.43 36.00 9.69
C ASP A 365 -17.96 36.12 11.15
N ASP A 366 -16.70 35.76 11.42
CA ASP A 366 -15.81 36.51 12.30
C ASP A 366 -14.35 36.18 11.93
N GLU A 367 -13.64 37.22 11.49
CA GLU A 367 -12.20 37.21 11.23
C GLU A 367 -11.43 37.04 12.56
N GLU A 368 -10.65 35.97 12.70
CA GLU A 368 -9.43 36.02 13.50
C GLU A 368 -8.34 35.13 12.90
N SER A 369 -7.33 35.79 12.35
CA SER A 369 -6.15 35.21 11.74
C SER A 369 -5.30 34.47 12.77
N ILE A 370 -5.12 33.16 12.60
CA ILE A 370 -3.99 32.43 13.15
C ILE A 370 -3.30 31.72 11.99
N HIS A 371 -2.14 32.25 11.61
CA HIS A 371 -1.17 31.58 10.76
C HIS A 371 -0.66 30.31 11.47
N SER A 372 -0.97 29.14 10.93
CA SER A 372 -0.17 27.93 11.11
C SER A 372 -0.02 27.25 9.77
N ASP A 373 1.23 27.16 9.32
CA ASP A 373 1.67 26.57 8.08
C ASP A 373 1.30 25.08 8.00
N GLU A 374 0.14 24.76 7.41
CA GLU A 374 -0.18 23.43 6.91
C GLU A 374 0.02 23.41 5.39
N GLU A 375 1.28 23.29 4.96
CA GLU A 375 1.60 22.89 3.60
C GLU A 375 1.17 21.43 3.38
N SER A 376 -0.07 21.28 2.89
CA SER A 376 -0.46 20.44 1.76
C SER A 376 0.43 19.20 1.53
N ILE A 377 -0.06 18.04 1.97
CA ILE A 377 0.41 16.74 1.50
C ILE A 377 0.00 16.60 0.03
N HIS A 378 0.80 17.21 -0.84
CA HIS A 378 0.66 17.08 -2.29
C HIS A 378 1.05 15.67 -2.71
N LEU A 379 0.13 15.06 -3.45
CA LEU A 379 0.28 13.88 -4.29
C LEU A 379 1.60 13.95 -5.10
N PHE A 380 2.64 13.26 -4.63
CA PHE A 380 3.91 13.16 -5.33
C PHE A 380 3.80 12.20 -6.52
N PHE A 381 3.41 12.72 -7.69
CA PHE A 381 3.87 12.18 -8.97
C PHE A 381 5.05 13.04 -9.45
N ILE A 382 6.28 12.55 -9.26
CA ILE A 382 7.46 13.11 -9.91
C ILE A 382 7.76 12.27 -11.16
N LEU A 383 7.42 12.79 -12.33
CA LEU A 383 8.21 12.59 -13.55
C LEU A 383 9.31 13.65 -13.53
N LYS A 384 10.54 13.25 -13.19
CA LYS A 384 11.74 14.08 -13.38
C LYS A 384 12.56 13.47 -14.50
N ILE A 385 12.29 13.92 -15.72
CA ILE A 385 13.26 13.84 -16.82
C ILE A 385 14.25 14.99 -16.57
N GLY A 386 15.53 14.64 -16.43
CA GLY A 386 16.55 15.58 -16.00
C GLY A 386 17.05 16.46 -17.13
N SER A 387 17.19 17.75 -16.89
CA SER A 387 18.17 18.57 -17.60
C SER A 387 19.02 19.31 -16.57
N GLY A 388 20.32 19.02 -16.56
CA GLY A 388 21.29 19.77 -15.77
C GLY A 388 21.37 21.22 -16.25
N LYS A 389 21.00 22.17 -15.40
CA LYS A 389 21.48 23.56 -15.43
C LYS A 389 21.69 24.02 -13.99
N GLU A 390 22.81 24.72 -13.79
CA GLU A 390 23.37 25.14 -12.51
C GLU A 390 22.38 25.95 -11.64
N PHE A 391 22.41 25.72 -10.32
CA PHE A 391 21.66 26.51 -9.35
C PHE A 391 22.25 27.93 -9.25
N PRO A 392 21.43 29.00 -9.25
CA PRO A 392 21.93 30.33 -8.96
C PRO A 392 22.34 30.43 -7.48
N GLN A 393 23.51 31.04 -7.21
CA GLN A 393 23.97 31.27 -5.85
C GLN A 393 23.01 32.18 -5.07
N PRO A 394 22.77 31.93 -3.77
CA PRO A 394 21.86 32.74 -2.97
C PRO A 394 22.35 34.18 -2.84
N THR A 395 21.44 35.14 -3.01
CA THR A 395 21.75 36.55 -2.82
C THR A 395 21.97 36.87 -1.32
N ALA A 396 22.75 37.91 -1.04
CA ALA A 396 23.20 38.29 0.32
C ALA A 396 22.06 38.53 1.35
N THR A 397 20.82 38.69 0.88
CA THR A 397 19.63 38.80 1.74
C THR A 397 19.18 37.44 2.29
N GLN A 398 19.37 36.34 1.56
CA GLN A 398 19.01 34.98 1.99
C GLN A 398 20.01 34.38 3.00
N MET A 399 21.25 34.85 3.02
CA MET A 399 22.24 34.41 4.02
C MET A 399 22.10 35.06 5.40
N ARG A 400 21.21 36.06 5.59
CA ARG A 400 20.99 36.67 6.91
C ARG A 400 19.98 35.94 7.79
N HIS A 401 19.04 35.19 7.22
CA HIS A 401 18.07 34.42 8.00
C HIS A 401 18.59 33.04 8.46
N LEU A 402 19.65 32.52 7.83
CA LEU A 402 20.29 31.25 8.18
C LEU A 402 21.32 31.34 9.32
N LYS A 403 21.58 32.52 9.89
CA LYS A 403 22.53 32.71 11.01
C LYS A 403 21.86 33.01 12.36
N GLN A 404 20.53 33.02 12.44
CA GLN A 404 19.81 33.33 13.68
C GLN A 404 19.05 32.15 14.30
N SER A 405 19.09 30.94 13.72
CA SER A 405 18.44 29.75 14.29
C SER A 405 19.42 28.69 14.80
N GLU A 406 20.71 29.03 14.98
CA GLU A 406 21.72 28.13 15.58
C GLU A 406 22.10 28.51 17.02
N ASN A 407 21.37 29.43 17.65
CA ASN A 407 21.45 29.65 19.10
C ASN A 407 20.07 30.03 19.62
N ASP A 408 19.29 29.02 19.99
CA ASP A 408 18.44 29.00 21.21
C ASP A 408 17.95 27.57 21.48
#